data_AF-A0A848V2P2-F1
#
_entry.id   AF-A0A848V2P2-F1
#
_cell.length_a   1.000
_cell.length_b   1.000
_cell.length_c   1.000
_cell.angle_alpha   90.00
_cell.angle_beta   90.00
_cell.angle_gamma   90.00
#
_symmetry.space_group_name_H-M   'P 1'
#
loop_
_entity.id
_entity.type
_entity.pdbx_description
1 polymer ?
#
loop_
_entity_poly.entity_id
_entity_poly.type
_entity_poly.pdbx_seq_one_letter_code
_entity_poly.pdbx_strand_id
1 'polypeptide(L)'
;MTKPRIFGVVAGIIFAFITIVAVQLVSMQIYPLPDGVSMQDKAAMKEHIAGLPDTAMYLVLLGYVLAAVFGGWVSTKISKEKYLPALIIGGLLAIGSVM
;
A
#
# COMPACT_ATOMS: atom_id res chain seq x y z
N MET A 1 -11.94 12.14 -20.59
CA MET A 1 -11.50 10.77 -20.21
C MET A 1 -12.50 9.77 -20.76
N THR A 2 -12.05 8.73 -21.46
CA THR A 2 -12.95 7.67 -21.96
C THR A 2 -13.50 6.85 -20.78
N LYS A 3 -14.79 6.50 -20.78
CA LYS A 3 -15.45 5.67 -19.75
C LYS A 3 -14.62 4.45 -19.27
N PRO A 4 -13.93 3.66 -20.13
CA PRO A 4 -13.10 2.53 -19.68
C PRO A 4 -11.87 2.90 -18.83
N ARG A 5 -11.30 4.10 -19.01
CA ARG A 5 -10.15 4.54 -18.21
C ARG A 5 -10.50 4.72 -16.74
N ILE A 6 -11.67 5.29 -16.46
CA ILE A 6 -12.13 5.55 -15.08
C ILE A 6 -12.33 4.23 -14.33
N PHE A 7 -13.01 3.27 -14.96
CA PHE A 7 -13.19 1.94 -14.37
C PHE A 7 -11.88 1.20 -14.13
N GLY A 8 -10.92 1.31 -15.05
CA GLY A 8 -9.59 0.73 -14.88
C GLY A 8 -8.82 1.33 -13.70
N VAL A 9 -8.80 2.66 -13.58
CA VAL A 9 -8.14 3.33 -12.46
C VAL A 9 -8.79 2.97 -11.12
N VAL A 10 -10.13 2.99 -11.04
CA VAL A 10 -10.86 2.63 -9.81
C VAL A 10 -10.56 1.19 -9.39
N ALA A 11 -10.65 0.24 -10.33
CA ALA A 11 -10.33 -1.16 -10.05
C ALA A 11 -8.87 -1.36 -9.60
N GLY A 12 -7.93 -0.63 -10.22
CA GLY A 12 -6.53 -0.67 -9.83
C GLY A 12 -6.27 -0.10 -8.44
N ILE A 13 -6.94 1.00 -8.06
CA ILE A 13 -6.86 1.57 -6.70
C ILE A 13 -7.39 0.56 -5.67
N ILE A 14 -8.53 -0.07 -5.94
CA ILE A 14 -9.11 -1.08 -5.05
C ILE A 14 -8.13 -2.24 -4.84
N PHE A 15 -7.51 -2.74 -5.92
CA PHE A 15 -6.51 -3.81 -5.83
C PHE A 15 -5.25 -3.39 -5.08
N ALA A 16 -4.78 -2.16 -5.28
CA ALA A 16 -3.66 -1.61 -4.52
C ALA A 16 -3.99 -1.56 -3.02
N PHE A 17 -5.18 -1.08 -2.65
CA PHE A 17 -5.65 -1.06 -1.26
C PHE A 17 -5.70 -2.45 -0.64
N ILE A 18 -6.27 -3.44 -1.36
CA ILE A 18 -6.32 -4.83 -0.90
C ILE A 18 -4.91 -5.37 -0.67
N THR A 19 -3.96 -5.05 -1.56
CA THR A 19 -2.57 -5.50 -1.44
C THR A 19 -1.90 -4.89 -0.20
N ILE A 20 -2.08 -3.59 0.04
CA ILE A 20 -1.54 -2.92 1.22
C ILE A 20 -2.13 -3.52 2.50
N VAL A 21 -3.45 -3.72 2.55
CA VAL A 21 -4.12 -4.32 3.72
C VAL A 21 -3.62 -5.74 3.95
N ALA A 22 -3.48 -6.56 2.91
CA ALA A 22 -2.95 -7.91 3.04
C ALA A 22 -1.53 -7.91 3.62
N VAL A 23 -0.66 -7.02 3.12
CA VAL A 23 0.70 -6.90 3.63
C VAL A 23 0.70 -6.38 5.06
N GLN A 24 -0.14 -5.39 5.38
CA GLN A 24 -0.30 -4.87 6.75
C GLN A 24 -0.70 -5.97 7.73
N LEU A 25 -1.64 -6.85 7.35
CA LEU A 25 -2.05 -7.98 8.19
C LEU A 25 -0.91 -8.97 8.42
N VAL A 26 -0.12 -9.26 7.38
CA VAL A 26 1.10 -10.08 7.51
C VAL A 26 2.13 -9.37 8.40
N SER A 27 2.33 -8.06 8.24
CA SER A 27 3.21 -7.27 9.11
C SER A 27 2.79 -7.34 10.57
N MET A 28 1.49 -7.24 10.86
CA MET A 28 0.96 -7.31 12.22
C MET A 28 1.11 -8.70 12.84
N GLN A 29 1.15 -9.78 12.04
CA GLN A 29 1.46 -11.12 12.54
C GLN A 29 2.96 -11.29 12.86
N ILE A 30 3.84 -10.68 12.06
CA ILE A 30 5.30 -10.76 12.25
C ILE A 30 5.75 -9.81 13.37
N TYR A 31 5.14 -8.63 13.45
CA TYR A 31 5.40 -7.56 14.41
C TYR A 31 4.09 -7.20 15.12
N PRO A 32 3.63 -8.05 16.07
CA PRO A 32 2.45 -7.75 16.86
C PRO A 32 2.70 -6.49 17.71
N LEU A 33 1.66 -5.66 17.83
CA LEU A 33 1.71 -4.54 18.77
C LEU A 33 1.80 -5.10 20.20
N PRO A 34 2.54 -4.44 21.11
CA PRO A 34 2.66 -4.89 22.49
C PRO A 34 1.29 -4.82 23.18
N ASP A 35 0.96 -5.83 23.99
CA ASP A 35 -0.28 -5.88 24.75
C ASP A 35 -0.43 -4.60 25.60
N GLY A 36 -1.53 -3.86 25.38
CA GLY A 36 -1.84 -2.63 26.12
C GLY A 36 -1.48 -1.31 25.41
N VAL A 37 -0.83 -1.35 24.23
CA VAL A 37 -0.61 -0.14 23.42
C VAL A 37 -1.85 0.16 22.59
N SER A 38 -2.61 1.19 22.99
CA SER A 38 -3.67 1.76 22.16
C SER A 38 -3.05 2.51 20.98
N MET A 39 -3.57 2.32 19.76
CA MET A 39 -3.16 3.12 18.59
C MET A 39 -3.38 4.64 18.77
N GLN A 40 -4.10 5.04 19.82
CA GLN A 40 -4.31 6.43 20.19
C GLN A 40 -3.12 7.03 20.98
N ASP A 41 -2.28 6.19 21.59
CA ASP A 41 -1.15 6.66 22.38
C ASP A 41 0.11 6.81 21.52
N LYS A 42 0.23 7.99 20.92
CA LYS A 42 1.31 8.34 20.00
C LYS A 42 2.70 8.20 20.64
N ALA A 43 2.82 8.30 21.96
CA ALA A 43 4.09 8.16 22.67
C ALA A 43 4.53 6.69 22.69
N ALA A 44 3.65 5.79 23.13
CA ALA A 44 3.91 4.35 23.18
C ALA A 44 4.12 3.75 21.77
N MET A 45 3.39 4.25 20.77
CA MET A 45 3.62 3.87 19.36
C MET A 45 5.02 4.29 18.87
N LYS A 46 5.48 5.49 19.23
CA LYS A 46 6.79 5.99 18.77
C LYS A 46 7.95 5.20 19.39
N GLU A 47 7.81 4.80 20.64
CA GLU A 47 8.79 3.95 21.34
C GLU A 47 8.80 2.52 20.77
N HIS A 48 7.62 1.98 20.41
CA HIS A 48 7.51 0.71 19.72
C HIS A 48 8.13 0.75 18.31
N ILE A 49 7.87 1.82 17.54
CA ILE A 49 8.50 2.05 16.22
C ILE A 49 10.02 2.24 16.35
N ALA A 50 10.50 2.90 17.40
CA ALA A 50 11.93 3.08 17.65
C ALA A 50 12.64 1.77 18.05
N GLY A 51 11.91 0.82 18.65
CA GLY A 51 12.42 -0.51 18.99
C GLY A 51 12.22 -1.56 17.89
N LEU A 52 11.45 -1.25 16.83
CA LEU A 52 11.21 -2.16 15.72
C LEU A 52 12.47 -2.26 14.84
N PRO A 53 12.86 -3.49 14.44
CA PRO A 53 13.98 -3.66 13.53
C PRO A 53 13.66 -3.11 12.14
N ASP A 54 14.68 -2.62 11.43
CA ASP A 54 14.57 -2.03 10.08
C ASP A 54 13.83 -2.94 9.08
N THR A 55 13.83 -4.26 9.34
CA THR A 55 13.06 -5.28 8.61
C THR A 55 11.56 -4.99 8.54
N ALA A 56 10.97 -4.29 9.51
CA ALA A 56 9.58 -3.86 9.47
C ALA A 56 9.33 -2.82 8.36
N MET A 57 10.25 -1.86 8.18
CA MET A 57 10.16 -0.86 7.10
C MET A 57 10.30 -1.49 5.72
N TYR A 58 11.24 -2.43 5.55
CA TYR A 58 11.41 -3.13 4.26
C TYR A 58 10.15 -3.91 3.86
N LEU A 59 9.42 -4.49 4.82
CA LEU A 59 8.21 -5.25 4.54
C LEU A 59 7.04 -4.35 4.10
N VAL A 60 6.91 -3.17 4.72
CA VAL A 60 5.96 -2.14 4.27
C VAL A 60 6.32 -1.64 2.87
N LEU A 61 7.61 -1.38 2.62
CA LEU A 61 8.10 -0.94 1.30
C LEU A 61 7.78 -1.99 0.22
N LEU A 62 8.00 -3.26 0.50
CA LEU A 62 7.61 -4.39 -0.34
C LEU A 62 6.10 -4.39 -0.62
N GLY A 63 5.28 -4.11 0.39
CA GLY A 63 3.83 -4.01 0.23
C GLY A 63 3.40 -2.92 -0.75
N TYR A 64 4.02 -1.74 -0.69
CA TYR A 64 3.76 -0.66 -1.64
C TYR A 64 4.24 -0.99 -3.06
N VAL A 65 5.39 -1.64 -3.20
CA VAL A 65 5.89 -2.12 -4.51
C VAL A 65 4.90 -3.12 -5.11
N LEU A 66 4.45 -4.10 -4.33
CA LEU A 66 3.45 -5.07 -4.79
C LEU A 66 2.13 -4.38 -5.13
N ALA A 67 1.65 -3.45 -4.31
CA ALA A 67 0.43 -2.69 -4.57
C ALA A 67 0.52 -1.89 -5.88
N ALA A 68 1.68 -1.30 -6.18
CA ALA A 68 1.91 -0.57 -7.43
C ALA A 68 1.93 -1.49 -8.65
N VAL A 69 2.56 -2.66 -8.54
CA VAL A 69 2.58 -3.67 -9.61
C VAL A 69 1.19 -4.22 -9.87
N PHE A 70 0.49 -4.69 -8.83
CA PHE A 70 -0.84 -5.29 -8.98
C PHE A 70 -1.90 -4.25 -9.38
N GLY A 71 -1.93 -3.08 -8.74
CA GLY A 71 -2.85 -2.00 -9.09
C GLY A 71 -2.61 -1.45 -10.50
N GLY A 72 -1.35 -1.27 -10.88
CA GLY A 72 -0.95 -0.85 -12.23
C GLY A 72 -1.32 -1.90 -13.29
N TRP A 73 -1.10 -3.18 -13.01
CA TRP A 73 -1.47 -4.27 -13.92
C TRP A 73 -2.98 -4.37 -14.14
N VAL A 74 -3.77 -4.35 -13.06
CA VAL A 74 -5.24 -4.41 -13.12
C VAL A 74 -5.80 -3.21 -13.86
N SER A 75 -5.30 -2.00 -13.59
CA SER A 75 -5.79 -0.79 -14.26
C SER A 75 -5.49 -0.76 -15.75
N THR A 76 -4.32 -1.23 -16.17
CA THR A 76 -3.89 -1.32 -17.58
C THR A 76 -4.73 -2.36 -18.32
N LYS A 77 -4.98 -3.52 -17.68
CA LYS A 77 -5.79 -4.61 -18.24
C LYS A 77 -7.25 -4.19 -18.50
N ILE A 78 -7.84 -3.40 -17.59
CA ILE A 78 -9.25 -2.98 -17.69
C ILE A 78 -9.41 -1.76 -18.60
N SER A 79 -8.50 -0.80 -18.53
CA SER A 79 -8.57 0.42 -19.34
C SER A 79 -8.22 0.20 -20.81
N LYS A 80 -7.58 -0.93 -21.16
CA LYS A 80 -6.98 -1.23 -22.48
C LYS A 80 -5.93 -0.19 -22.92
N GLU A 81 -5.42 0.59 -21.99
CA GLU A 81 -4.43 1.65 -22.20
C GLU A 81 -3.08 1.18 -21.69
N LYS A 82 -2.00 1.46 -22.43
CA LYS A 82 -0.70 0.82 -22.18
C LYS A 82 0.05 1.32 -20.94
N TYR A 83 0.00 2.61 -20.60
CA TYR A 83 0.98 3.18 -19.64
C TYR A 83 0.41 4.21 -18.65
N LEU A 84 -0.53 5.06 -19.07
CA LEU A 84 -1.05 6.16 -18.22
C LEU A 84 -1.67 5.68 -16.88
N PRO A 85 -2.55 4.66 -16.87
CA PRO A 85 -3.22 4.21 -15.64
C PRO A 85 -2.25 3.60 -14.62
N ALA A 86 -1.25 2.84 -15.09
CA ALA A 86 -0.20 2.30 -14.25
C ALA A 86 0.67 3.40 -13.63
N LEU A 87 0.99 4.44 -14.39
CA LEU A 87 1.79 5.57 -13.90
C LEU A 87 1.05 6.36 -12.83
N ILE A 88 -0.27 6.56 -12.98
CA ILE A 88 -1.11 7.24 -11.99
C ILE A 88 -1.10 6.46 -10.67
N ILE A 89 -1.31 5.15 -10.72
CA ILE A 89 -1.35 4.32 -9.50
C ILE A 89 0.03 4.24 -8.84
N GLY A 90 1.09 4.03 -9.62
CA GLY A 90 2.46 4.02 -9.11
C GLY A 90 2.84 5.35 -8.46
N GLY A 91 2.51 6.48 -9.10
CA GLY A 91 2.76 7.81 -8.54
C GLY A 91 1.98 8.07 -7.25
N LEU A 92 0.71 7.69 -7.19
CA LEU A 92 -0.13 7.89 -6.01
C LEU A 92 0.36 7.08 -4.80
N LEU A 93 0.80 5.84 -5.05
CA LEU A 93 1.37 4.97 -4.03
C LEU A 93 2.75 5.42 -3.57
N ALA A 94 3.60 5.93 -4.49
CA ALA A 94 4.89 6.49 -4.13
C ALA A 94 4.73 7.68 -3.18
N ILE A 95 3.83 8.61 -3.49
CA ILE A 95 3.53 9.75 -2.60
C ILE A 95 2.99 9.25 -1.26
N GLY A 96 2.04 8.31 -1.27
CA GLY A 96 1.47 7.74 -0.05
C GLY A 96 2.41 6.86 0.78
N SER A 97 3.59 6.50 0.27
CA SER A 97 4.61 5.74 1.01
C SER A 97 5.66 6.62 1.67
N VAL A 98 5.80 7.87 1.21
CA VAL A 98 6.83 8.83 1.69
C VAL A 98 6.26 9.77 2.75
N MET A 99 4.93 9.94 2.81
CA MET A 99 4.20 10.77 3.77
C MET A 99 3.73 9.96 4.97
#